data_AF-A0A3C0IP75-F1
#
_entry.id   AF-A0A3C0IP75-F1
#
_cell.length_a   1.000
_cell.length_b   1.000
_cell.length_c   1.000
_cell.angle_alpha   90.00
_cell.angle_beta   90.00
_cell.angle_gamma   90.00
#
_symmetry.space_group_name_H-M   'P 1'
#
loop_
_entity.id
_entity.type
_entity.pdbx_description
1 polymer ?
#
loop_
_entity_poly.entity_id
_entity_poly.type
_entity_poly.pdbx_seq_one_letter_code
_entity_poly.pdbx_strand_id
1 'polypeptide(L)'
;CHKMSYFCGLTLDEVRRVTGTEDDQFNHSLAALRFARLSNGVSALHGDVSRRMWGKYNNICPIISITNAQNWKYWADKQLYTAMENKDNDKFDDRKQYLKKRAFEIVADQTGKLFDPNVLTIVWARRFAGYKRADLLTWERERFDALMRNTKYPVQIIWAGKPYPVDYPAISQFNNLVQISKEYDNMAVVIGYELTLSKRMKQAADVWLNNPRVPREASGTSGMTAAMNGAVNFSTNDGWIPEFINHANNGFVVPMADYENMTVHDQDDYDLNHIYDILEKQIMPLYYEGKDTWRDIVKNGMRDVRFQFDSNRMAHEYYELLYK
;
A
#
# COMPACT_ATOMS: atom_id res chain seq x y z
N CYS A 1 -21.06 4.94 -43.25
CA CYS A 1 -22.24 5.01 -42.37
C CYS A 1 -21.76 5.26 -40.94
N HIS A 2 -21.80 6.50 -40.45
CA HIS A 2 -21.21 6.88 -39.14
C HIS A 2 -22.17 6.68 -37.95
N LYS A 3 -23.46 6.36 -38.19
CA LYS A 3 -24.51 6.30 -37.17
C LYS A 3 -24.33 5.20 -36.10
N MET A 4 -23.47 4.23 -36.31
CA MET A 4 -23.12 3.18 -35.33
C MET A 4 -21.59 3.08 -35.13
N SER A 5 -20.87 4.20 -35.23
CA SER A 5 -19.42 4.23 -34.96
C SER A 5 -19.13 4.33 -33.45
N TYR A 6 -17.88 4.05 -33.06
CA TYR A 6 -17.39 4.29 -31.69
C TYR A 6 -17.67 5.71 -31.18
N PHE A 7 -17.67 6.70 -32.08
CA PHE A 7 -17.95 8.10 -31.79
C PHE A 7 -19.41 8.50 -32.05
N CYS A 8 -20.33 7.53 -32.07
CA CYS A 8 -21.78 7.73 -32.10
C CYS A 8 -22.28 8.76 -33.13
N GLY A 9 -21.77 8.71 -34.37
CA GLY A 9 -22.21 9.60 -35.44
C GLY A 9 -21.20 10.65 -35.88
N LEU A 10 -20.15 10.92 -35.08
CA LEU A 10 -19.08 11.83 -35.48
C LEU A 10 -18.13 11.18 -36.50
N THR A 11 -17.70 11.99 -37.48
CA THR A 11 -16.58 11.68 -38.37
C THR A 11 -15.24 11.78 -37.62
N LEU A 12 -14.20 11.13 -38.12
CA LEU A 12 -12.86 11.21 -37.52
C LEU A 12 -12.32 12.65 -37.54
N ASP A 13 -12.61 13.40 -38.60
CA ASP A 13 -12.18 14.80 -38.71
C ASP A 13 -12.87 15.68 -37.66
N GLU A 14 -14.16 15.45 -37.39
CA GLU A 14 -14.86 16.12 -36.30
C GLU A 14 -14.27 15.76 -34.95
N VAL A 15 -13.99 14.47 -34.70
CA VAL A 15 -13.36 14.03 -33.45
C VAL A 15 -12.01 14.71 -33.27
N ARG A 16 -11.13 14.65 -34.27
CA ARG A 16 -9.81 15.30 -34.24
C ARG A 16 -9.90 16.79 -33.96
N ARG A 17 -10.83 17.48 -34.63
CA ARG A 17 -11.06 18.91 -34.44
C ARG A 17 -11.49 19.24 -33.01
N VAL A 18 -12.40 18.46 -32.43
CA VAL A 18 -12.91 18.74 -31.07
C VAL A 18 -11.92 18.29 -29.99
N THR A 19 -11.22 17.18 -30.18
CA THR A 19 -10.25 16.66 -29.20
C THR A 19 -8.86 17.25 -29.34
N GLY A 20 -8.55 17.93 -30.45
CA GLY A 20 -7.20 18.38 -30.80
C GLY A 20 -6.24 17.21 -31.05
N THR A 21 -6.74 16.06 -31.49
CA THR A 21 -5.92 14.89 -31.81
C THR A 21 -5.31 15.07 -33.21
N GLU A 22 -4.00 14.99 -33.30
CA GLU A 22 -3.26 15.19 -34.56
C GLU A 22 -2.78 13.87 -35.20
N ASP A 23 -2.78 12.77 -34.44
CA ASP A 23 -2.34 11.45 -34.90
C ASP A 23 -3.53 10.54 -35.29
N ASP A 24 -3.22 9.30 -35.63
CA ASP A 24 -4.20 8.24 -35.92
C ASP A 24 -4.65 7.48 -34.66
N GLN A 25 -4.25 7.91 -33.44
CA GLN A 25 -4.58 7.25 -32.19
C GLN A 25 -5.45 8.12 -31.28
N PHE A 26 -6.63 7.61 -30.94
CA PHE A 26 -7.50 8.32 -30.01
C PHE A 26 -7.01 8.14 -28.56
N ASN A 27 -6.41 9.20 -28.00
CA ASN A 27 -6.00 9.24 -26.60
C ASN A 27 -7.15 9.70 -25.69
N HIS A 28 -7.84 8.74 -25.05
CA HIS A 28 -8.96 9.00 -24.14
C HIS A 28 -8.61 9.95 -22.99
N SER A 29 -7.45 9.76 -22.37
CA SER A 29 -7.03 10.57 -21.22
C SER A 29 -6.78 12.02 -21.63
N LEU A 30 -6.10 12.24 -22.75
CA LEU A 30 -5.85 13.59 -23.27
C LEU A 30 -7.16 14.27 -23.68
N ALA A 31 -8.06 13.54 -24.35
CA ALA A 31 -9.38 14.05 -24.68
C ALA A 31 -10.16 14.43 -23.40
N ALA A 32 -10.17 13.57 -22.39
CA ALA A 32 -10.82 13.88 -21.11
C ALA A 32 -10.23 15.12 -20.43
N LEU A 33 -8.91 15.26 -20.40
CA LEU A 33 -8.23 16.42 -19.84
C LEU A 33 -8.53 17.73 -20.59
N ARG A 34 -8.77 17.68 -21.91
CA ARG A 34 -9.14 18.86 -22.70
C ARG A 34 -10.61 19.26 -22.56
N PHE A 35 -11.49 18.29 -22.31
CA PHE A 35 -12.92 18.54 -22.14
C PHE A 35 -13.31 18.85 -20.70
N ALA A 36 -12.53 18.40 -19.72
CA ALA A 36 -12.79 18.67 -18.32
C ALA A 36 -12.56 20.14 -17.99
N ARG A 37 -13.31 20.67 -17.02
CA ARG A 37 -13.01 21.99 -16.41
C ARG A 37 -11.83 21.87 -15.44
N LEU A 38 -11.71 20.75 -14.75
CA LEU A 38 -10.69 20.46 -13.75
C LEU A 38 -10.50 18.94 -13.64
N SER A 39 -9.31 18.50 -13.25
CA SER A 39 -9.01 17.10 -12.95
C SER A 39 -8.17 17.00 -11.66
N ASN A 40 -8.07 15.80 -11.07
CA ASN A 40 -7.31 15.61 -9.85
C ASN A 40 -6.44 14.36 -9.85
N GLY A 41 -5.28 14.46 -9.19
CA GLY A 41 -4.54 13.33 -8.68
C GLY A 41 -5.13 12.80 -7.36
N VAL A 42 -4.76 11.58 -6.98
CA VAL A 42 -5.29 10.86 -5.80
C VAL A 42 -4.33 10.80 -4.61
N SER A 43 -3.21 11.52 -4.72
CA SER A 43 -2.25 11.85 -3.66
C SER A 43 -1.51 13.13 -4.08
N ALA A 44 -0.79 13.77 -3.16
CA ALA A 44 0.01 14.95 -3.49
C ALA A 44 1.04 14.64 -4.58
N LEU A 45 1.86 13.61 -4.35
CA LEU A 45 2.89 13.14 -5.30
C LEU A 45 2.30 12.73 -6.65
N HIS A 46 1.16 12.04 -6.66
CA HIS A 46 0.50 11.65 -7.90
C HIS A 46 0.02 12.87 -8.70
N GLY A 47 -0.41 13.94 -8.04
CA GLY A 47 -0.71 15.20 -8.71
C GLY A 47 0.52 15.84 -9.36
N ASP A 48 1.66 15.84 -8.68
CA ASP A 48 2.93 16.33 -9.25
C ASP A 48 3.37 15.50 -10.45
N VAL A 49 3.34 14.17 -10.34
CA VAL A 49 3.63 13.26 -11.44
C VAL A 49 2.66 13.48 -12.61
N SER A 50 1.37 13.66 -12.33
CA SER A 50 0.36 13.92 -13.37
C SER A 50 0.63 15.25 -14.10
N ARG A 51 0.91 16.34 -13.37
CA ARG A 51 1.25 17.63 -13.97
C ARG A 51 2.49 17.55 -14.86
N ARG A 52 3.53 16.82 -14.43
CA ARG A 52 4.74 16.62 -15.25
C ARG A 52 4.47 15.76 -16.49
N MET A 53 3.70 14.68 -16.33
CA MET A 53 3.37 13.76 -17.42
C MET A 53 2.54 14.42 -18.53
N TRP A 54 1.56 15.24 -18.14
CA TRP A 54 0.61 15.85 -19.07
C TRP A 54 0.95 17.30 -19.46
N GLY A 55 1.85 17.97 -18.74
CA GLY A 55 2.16 19.40 -18.93
C GLY A 55 2.76 19.77 -20.29
N LYS A 56 3.23 18.79 -21.08
CA LYS A 56 3.65 19.00 -22.47
C LYS A 56 2.49 19.21 -23.45
N TYR A 57 1.25 18.91 -23.06
CA TYR A 57 0.08 19.05 -23.92
C TYR A 57 -0.62 20.38 -23.67
N ASN A 58 -0.90 21.09 -24.76
CA ASN A 58 -1.66 22.33 -24.71
C ASN A 58 -3.16 22.06 -24.48
N ASN A 59 -3.85 23.08 -23.95
CA ASN A 59 -5.30 23.13 -23.75
C ASN A 59 -5.86 22.04 -22.81
N ILE A 60 -5.06 21.52 -21.88
CA ILE A 60 -5.55 20.64 -20.82
C ILE A 60 -6.08 21.46 -19.63
N CYS A 61 -7.05 20.92 -18.92
CA CYS A 61 -7.53 21.51 -17.67
C CYS A 61 -6.45 21.50 -16.58
N PRO A 62 -6.53 22.38 -15.56
CA PRO A 62 -5.66 22.28 -14.40
C PRO A 62 -5.83 20.93 -13.68
N ILE A 63 -4.72 20.43 -13.12
CA ILE A 63 -4.68 19.18 -12.37
C ILE A 63 -4.37 19.51 -10.90
N ILE A 64 -5.37 19.37 -10.03
CA ILE A 64 -5.22 19.51 -8.57
C ILE A 64 -4.88 18.16 -7.92
N SER A 65 -4.79 18.10 -6.59
CA SER A 65 -4.61 16.85 -5.84
C SER A 65 -5.69 16.74 -4.76
N ILE A 66 -6.38 15.61 -4.70
CA ILE A 66 -7.31 15.26 -3.62
C ILE A 66 -6.92 13.87 -3.13
N THR A 67 -6.30 13.80 -1.96
CA THR A 67 -5.70 12.56 -1.49
C THR A 67 -6.76 11.53 -1.12
N ASN A 68 -6.60 10.30 -1.59
CA ASN A 68 -7.51 9.22 -1.25
C ASN A 68 -7.62 8.99 0.27
N ALA A 69 -8.71 8.39 0.68
CA ALA A 69 -9.03 8.15 2.07
C ALA A 69 -9.81 6.86 2.26
N GLN A 70 -10.02 6.46 3.51
CA GLN A 70 -10.78 5.28 3.88
C GLN A 70 -11.78 5.59 4.98
N ASN A 71 -12.83 4.78 5.05
CA ASN A 71 -13.88 4.97 6.04
C ASN A 71 -13.41 4.46 7.41
N TRP A 72 -13.08 5.37 8.33
CA TRP A 72 -12.61 5.02 9.67
C TRP A 72 -13.64 4.16 10.43
N LYS A 73 -14.93 4.51 10.34
CA LYS A 73 -16.01 3.80 11.07
C LYS A 73 -16.10 2.32 10.69
N TYR A 74 -15.82 1.97 9.43
CA TYR A 74 -15.87 0.59 8.94
C TYR A 74 -14.60 -0.20 9.26
N TRP A 75 -13.44 0.42 9.08
CA TRP A 75 -12.15 -0.27 9.14
C TRP A 75 -11.53 -0.31 10.54
N ALA A 76 -11.69 0.73 11.35
CA ALA A 76 -11.01 0.85 12.63
C ALA A 76 -11.54 -0.16 13.66
N ASP A 77 -10.63 -0.67 14.50
CA ASP A 77 -11.02 -1.41 15.69
C ASP A 77 -11.28 -0.45 16.86
N LYS A 78 -12.55 -0.28 17.22
CA LYS A 78 -12.97 0.69 18.25
C LYS A 78 -12.33 0.41 19.61
N GLN A 79 -12.08 -0.86 19.96
CA GLN A 79 -11.53 -1.21 21.27
C GLN A 79 -10.06 -0.81 21.39
N LEU A 80 -9.28 -0.94 20.31
CA LEU A 80 -7.90 -0.39 20.27
C LEU A 80 -7.90 1.12 20.51
N TYR A 81 -8.78 1.86 19.82
CA TYR A 81 -8.88 3.32 20.01
C TYR A 81 -9.32 3.69 21.42
N THR A 82 -10.32 3.02 21.99
CA THR A 82 -10.75 3.28 23.38
C THR A 82 -9.64 2.99 24.39
N ALA A 83 -8.90 1.89 24.24
CA ALA A 83 -7.77 1.58 25.12
C ALA A 83 -6.66 2.64 24.99
N MET A 84 -6.33 3.05 23.76
CA MET A 84 -5.37 4.13 23.50
C MET A 84 -5.79 5.45 24.14
N GLU A 85 -7.04 5.88 23.97
CA GLU A 85 -7.58 7.14 24.50
C GLU A 85 -7.60 7.14 26.04
N ASN A 86 -7.88 6.00 26.65
CA ASN A 86 -7.84 5.81 28.10
C ASN A 86 -6.43 5.60 28.67
N LYS A 87 -5.40 5.57 27.82
CA LYS A 87 -4.00 5.25 28.19
C LYS A 87 -3.85 3.88 28.87
N ASP A 88 -4.71 2.93 28.52
CA ASP A 88 -4.72 1.56 29.04
C ASP A 88 -3.88 0.66 28.13
N ASN A 89 -2.59 0.53 28.46
CA ASN A 89 -1.63 -0.23 27.66
C ASN A 89 -1.92 -1.73 27.68
N ASP A 90 -2.31 -2.28 28.83
CA ASP A 90 -2.56 -3.72 28.97
C ASP A 90 -3.75 -4.14 28.11
N LYS A 91 -4.83 -3.36 28.13
CA LYS A 91 -6.00 -3.60 27.27
C LYS A 91 -5.71 -3.38 25.80
N PHE A 92 -4.82 -2.44 25.47
CA PHE A 92 -4.39 -2.21 24.09
C PHE A 92 -3.64 -3.43 23.55
N ASP A 93 -2.67 -3.93 24.32
CA ASP A 93 -1.83 -5.07 23.95
C ASP A 93 -2.67 -6.37 23.89
N ASP A 94 -3.53 -6.62 24.89
CA ASP A 94 -4.47 -7.75 24.89
C ASP A 94 -5.38 -7.72 23.66
N ARG A 95 -5.96 -6.54 23.35
CA ARG A 95 -6.83 -6.40 22.19
C ARG A 95 -6.07 -6.68 20.89
N LYS A 96 -4.83 -6.19 20.76
CA LYS A 96 -4.00 -6.45 19.57
C LYS A 96 -3.68 -7.94 19.44
N GLN A 97 -3.31 -8.62 20.51
CA GLN A 97 -3.07 -10.06 20.50
C GLN A 97 -4.32 -10.87 20.14
N TYR A 98 -5.49 -10.51 20.69
CA TYR A 98 -6.76 -11.14 20.34
C TYR A 98 -7.07 -11.01 18.84
N LEU A 99 -6.83 -9.83 18.26
CA LEU A 99 -7.01 -9.59 16.84
C LEU A 99 -6.06 -10.43 15.97
N LYS A 100 -4.80 -10.60 16.39
CA LYS A 100 -3.83 -11.50 15.74
C LYS A 100 -4.30 -12.95 15.77
N LYS A 101 -4.68 -13.48 16.94
CA LYS A 101 -5.17 -14.87 17.11
C LYS A 101 -6.27 -15.22 16.09
N ARG A 102 -7.29 -14.37 15.98
CA ARG A 102 -8.41 -14.58 15.03
C ARG A 102 -8.00 -14.58 13.56
N ALA A 103 -6.96 -13.83 13.21
CA ALA A 103 -6.45 -13.84 11.85
C ALA A 103 -5.58 -15.08 11.60
N PHE A 104 -4.85 -15.55 12.62
CA PHE A 104 -4.01 -16.73 12.54
C PHE A 104 -4.81 -18.04 12.50
N GLU A 105 -6.04 -18.07 13.04
CA GLU A 105 -6.99 -19.16 12.78
C GLU A 105 -7.19 -19.37 11.27
N ILE A 106 -7.38 -18.29 10.50
CA ILE A 106 -7.55 -18.36 9.05
C ILE A 106 -6.27 -18.82 8.36
N VAL A 107 -5.10 -18.40 8.85
CA VAL A 107 -3.80 -18.85 8.34
C VAL A 107 -3.64 -20.35 8.57
N ALA A 108 -3.96 -20.84 9.77
CA ALA A 108 -3.91 -22.25 10.12
C ALA A 108 -4.88 -23.07 9.28
N ASP A 109 -6.13 -22.61 9.12
CA ASP A 109 -7.16 -23.30 8.32
C ASP A 109 -6.75 -23.44 6.84
N GLN A 110 -6.10 -22.43 6.26
CA GLN A 110 -5.70 -22.45 4.85
C GLN A 110 -4.36 -23.15 4.59
N THR A 111 -3.43 -23.10 5.53
CA THR A 111 -2.02 -23.46 5.28
C THR A 111 -1.48 -24.54 6.21
N GLY A 112 -2.19 -24.89 7.28
CA GLY A 112 -1.73 -25.80 8.32
C GLY A 112 -0.69 -25.21 9.28
N LYS A 113 -0.40 -23.90 9.17
CA LYS A 113 0.69 -23.24 9.92
C LYS A 113 0.18 -22.54 11.16
N LEU A 114 0.87 -22.75 12.28
CA LEU A 114 0.52 -22.19 13.57
C LEU A 114 1.41 -20.99 13.88
N PHE A 115 0.83 -19.79 13.77
CA PHE A 115 1.53 -18.53 14.05
C PHE A 115 1.34 -18.13 15.52
N ASP A 116 2.38 -17.54 16.12
CA ASP A 116 2.38 -17.04 17.49
C ASP A 116 2.00 -15.54 17.51
N PRO A 117 0.94 -15.14 18.25
CA PRO A 117 0.55 -13.74 18.47
C PRO A 117 1.64 -12.85 19.08
N ASN A 118 2.65 -13.41 19.73
CA ASN A 118 3.75 -12.66 20.36
C ASN A 118 4.93 -12.40 19.41
N VAL A 119 4.94 -13.00 18.22
CA VAL A 119 6.02 -12.83 17.23
C VAL A 119 5.65 -11.71 16.25
N LEU A 120 6.63 -10.87 15.91
CA LEU A 120 6.52 -9.80 14.92
C LEU A 120 5.94 -10.32 13.62
N THR A 121 4.77 -9.82 13.25
CA THR A 121 4.04 -10.26 12.05
C THR A 121 4.06 -9.19 10.98
N ILE A 122 4.78 -9.47 9.90
CA ILE A 122 4.85 -8.65 8.69
C ILE A 122 3.77 -9.14 7.73
N VAL A 123 2.96 -8.22 7.22
CA VAL A 123 1.92 -8.53 6.25
C VAL A 123 2.14 -7.73 4.98
N TRP A 124 2.20 -8.45 3.86
CA TRP A 124 2.10 -7.87 2.53
C TRP A 124 0.76 -8.32 1.93
N ALA A 125 -0.17 -7.38 1.71
CA ALA A 125 -1.51 -7.78 1.25
C ALA A 125 -2.20 -6.81 0.28
N ARG A 126 -2.20 -7.17 -1.01
CA ARG A 126 -2.64 -6.32 -2.13
C ARG A 126 -2.73 -7.13 -3.43
N ARG A 127 -3.26 -6.54 -4.50
CA ARG A 127 -3.21 -7.17 -5.83
C ARG A 127 -1.76 -7.45 -6.22
N PHE A 128 -1.50 -8.58 -6.86
CA PHE A 128 -0.20 -8.86 -7.44
C PHE A 128 -0.06 -8.09 -8.75
N ALA A 129 1.02 -7.33 -8.88
CA ALA A 129 1.39 -6.56 -10.06
C ALA A 129 2.89 -6.29 -10.00
N GLY A 130 3.58 -6.32 -11.14
CA GLY A 130 5.05 -6.26 -11.18
C GLY A 130 5.64 -5.07 -10.42
N TYR A 131 5.05 -3.88 -10.57
CA TYR A 131 5.55 -2.68 -9.90
C TYR A 131 5.38 -2.68 -8.36
N LYS A 132 4.53 -3.55 -7.80
CA LYS A 132 4.33 -3.70 -6.34
C LYS A 132 5.37 -4.62 -5.69
N ARG A 133 6.15 -5.36 -6.49
CA ARG A 133 7.29 -6.19 -6.09
C ARG A 133 6.99 -7.11 -4.88
N ALA A 134 5.95 -7.93 -4.99
CA ALA A 134 5.47 -8.75 -3.86
C ALA A 134 6.54 -9.66 -3.25
N ASP A 135 7.45 -10.15 -4.09
CA ASP A 135 8.53 -11.07 -3.72
C ASP A 135 9.87 -10.36 -3.49
N LEU A 136 9.92 -9.02 -3.40
CA LEU A 136 11.18 -8.27 -3.27
C LEU A 136 12.08 -8.80 -2.14
N LEU A 137 11.51 -9.08 -0.97
CA LEU A 137 12.26 -9.63 0.16
C LEU A 137 12.92 -10.98 -0.17
N THR A 138 12.36 -11.78 -1.07
CA THR A 138 12.88 -13.11 -1.39
C THR A 138 13.96 -13.09 -2.48
N TRP A 139 14.31 -11.92 -3.04
CA TRP A 139 15.28 -11.84 -4.13
C TRP A 139 16.70 -12.16 -3.66
N GLU A 140 17.08 -11.73 -2.44
CA GLU A 140 18.31 -12.14 -1.78
C GLU A 140 18.06 -13.33 -0.85
N ARG A 141 18.23 -14.55 -1.38
CA ARG A 141 17.82 -15.77 -0.68
C ARG A 141 18.55 -16.02 0.64
N GLU A 142 19.84 -15.69 0.72
CA GLU A 142 20.62 -15.88 1.95
C GLU A 142 20.14 -14.96 3.09
N ARG A 143 19.87 -13.68 2.77
CA ARG A 143 19.32 -12.72 3.74
C ARG A 143 17.90 -13.08 4.14
N PHE A 144 17.09 -13.53 3.18
CA PHE A 144 15.73 -13.98 3.46
C PHE A 144 15.72 -15.19 4.39
N ASP A 145 16.57 -16.19 4.15
CA ASP A 145 16.69 -17.37 5.02
C ASP A 145 17.17 -16.98 6.42
N ALA A 146 18.16 -16.08 6.52
CA ALA A 146 18.65 -15.55 7.80
C ALA A 146 17.55 -14.79 8.56
N LEU A 147 16.73 -14.00 7.86
CA LEU A 147 15.58 -13.29 8.43
C LEU A 147 14.54 -14.30 8.98
N MET A 148 14.15 -15.28 8.17
CA MET A 148 13.12 -16.26 8.54
C MET A 148 13.57 -17.22 9.65
N ARG A 149 14.88 -17.48 9.80
CA ARG A 149 15.46 -18.36 10.83
C ARG A 149 16.01 -17.62 12.05
N ASN A 150 15.78 -16.31 12.15
CA ASN A 150 16.29 -15.52 13.27
C ASN A 150 15.63 -15.94 14.59
N THR A 151 16.41 -16.46 15.54
CA THR A 151 15.89 -16.88 16.85
C THR A 151 15.93 -15.79 17.91
N LYS A 152 16.76 -14.75 17.72
CA LYS A 152 16.84 -13.61 18.65
C LYS A 152 15.64 -12.68 18.46
N TYR A 153 15.32 -12.38 17.20
CA TYR A 153 14.20 -11.56 16.79
C TYR A 153 13.39 -12.32 15.74
N PRO A 154 12.55 -13.29 16.15
CA PRO A 154 11.79 -14.08 15.20
C PRO A 154 10.83 -13.20 14.39
N VAL A 155 10.51 -13.61 13.17
CA VAL A 155 9.51 -12.93 12.35
C VAL A 155 8.53 -13.95 11.78
N GLN A 156 7.32 -13.48 11.46
CA GLN A 156 6.36 -14.23 10.68
C GLN A 156 5.91 -13.36 9.51
N ILE A 157 5.78 -13.92 8.32
CA ILE A 157 5.38 -13.15 7.15
C ILE A 157 4.14 -13.76 6.50
N ILE A 158 3.13 -12.92 6.26
CA ILE A 158 1.91 -13.30 5.56
C ILE A 158 1.81 -12.52 4.25
N TRP A 159 1.74 -13.24 3.14
CA TRP A 159 1.30 -12.71 1.86
C TRP A 159 -0.17 -12.99 1.63
N ALA A 160 -0.92 -11.97 1.20
CA ALA A 160 -2.30 -12.14 0.76
C ALA A 160 -2.58 -11.33 -0.50
N GLY A 161 -3.40 -11.86 -1.40
CA GLY A 161 -3.76 -11.12 -2.60
C GLY A 161 -4.24 -12.02 -3.72
N LYS A 162 -4.51 -11.40 -4.86
CA LYS A 162 -4.92 -12.09 -6.08
C LYS A 162 -4.12 -11.54 -7.26
N PRO A 163 -3.45 -12.39 -8.05
CA PRO A 163 -2.98 -11.99 -9.37
C PRO A 163 -4.18 -11.84 -10.32
N TYR A 164 -4.03 -11.00 -11.34
CA TYR A 164 -5.02 -10.90 -12.41
C TYR A 164 -4.93 -12.15 -13.30
N PRO A 165 -6.06 -12.74 -13.77
CA PRO A 165 -6.04 -14.06 -14.43
C PRO A 165 -5.16 -14.20 -15.67
N VAL A 166 -4.81 -13.09 -16.34
CA VAL A 166 -3.94 -13.09 -17.54
C VAL A 166 -2.61 -12.36 -17.31
N ASP A 167 -2.30 -11.98 -16.07
CA ASP A 167 -0.99 -11.44 -15.71
C ASP A 167 -0.06 -12.60 -15.30
N TYR A 168 0.47 -13.31 -16.30
CA TYR A 168 1.34 -14.48 -16.09
C TYR A 168 2.56 -14.19 -15.19
N PRO A 169 3.25 -13.04 -15.30
CA PRO A 169 4.30 -12.67 -14.35
C PRO A 169 3.81 -12.62 -12.90
N ALA A 170 2.67 -11.96 -12.64
CA ALA A 170 2.09 -11.90 -11.28
C ALA A 170 1.66 -13.28 -10.76
N ILE A 171 1.14 -14.16 -11.63
CA ILE A 171 0.80 -15.54 -11.29
C ILE A 171 2.07 -16.33 -10.93
N SER A 172 3.14 -16.19 -11.71
CA SER A 172 4.42 -16.84 -11.43
C SER A 172 5.01 -16.38 -10.09
N GLN A 173 4.99 -15.08 -9.82
CA GLN A 173 5.41 -14.50 -8.53
C GLN A 173 4.60 -15.07 -7.37
N PHE A 174 3.27 -15.13 -7.49
CA PHE A 174 2.39 -15.72 -6.48
C PHE A 174 2.74 -17.20 -6.25
N ASN A 175 2.88 -17.99 -7.32
CA ASN A 175 3.22 -19.41 -7.22
C ASN A 175 4.59 -19.63 -6.57
N ASN A 176 5.58 -18.78 -6.89
CA ASN A 176 6.91 -18.84 -6.28
C ASN A 176 6.83 -18.61 -4.76
N LEU A 177 6.09 -17.59 -4.32
CA LEU A 177 5.87 -17.35 -2.89
C LEU A 177 5.17 -18.52 -2.20
N VAL A 178 4.21 -19.18 -2.86
CA VAL A 178 3.58 -20.40 -2.34
C VAL A 178 4.61 -21.52 -2.17
N GLN A 179 5.51 -21.72 -3.14
CA GLN A 179 6.56 -22.73 -3.02
C GLN A 179 7.55 -22.41 -1.91
N ILE A 180 8.09 -21.18 -1.88
CA ILE A 180 9.02 -20.72 -0.83
C ILE A 180 8.38 -20.89 0.56
N SER A 181 7.08 -20.59 0.68
CA SER A 181 6.40 -20.72 1.96
C SER A 181 6.51 -22.13 2.53
N LYS A 182 6.57 -23.19 1.72
CA LYS A 182 6.69 -24.58 2.21
C LYS A 182 8.00 -24.86 2.96
N GLU A 183 9.03 -24.02 2.76
CA GLU A 183 10.32 -24.16 3.43
C GLU A 183 10.31 -23.61 4.88
N TYR A 184 9.27 -22.85 5.26
CA TYR A 184 9.20 -22.12 6.52
C TYR A 184 7.84 -22.24 7.23
N ASP A 185 7.85 -22.59 8.51
CA ASP A 185 6.62 -22.68 9.33
C ASP A 185 6.02 -21.31 9.67
N ASN A 186 6.85 -20.28 9.69
CA ASN A 186 6.52 -18.88 9.98
C ASN A 186 6.27 -18.02 8.72
N MET A 187 5.99 -18.63 7.57
CA MET A 187 5.62 -17.94 6.33
C MET A 187 4.31 -18.46 5.77
N ALA A 188 3.36 -17.61 5.42
CA ALA A 188 2.08 -18.05 4.85
C ALA A 188 1.71 -17.25 3.61
N VAL A 189 1.11 -17.93 2.62
CA VAL A 189 0.41 -17.28 1.51
C VAL A 189 -1.06 -17.65 1.62
N VAL A 190 -1.93 -16.67 1.84
CA VAL A 190 -3.37 -16.86 2.01
C VAL A 190 -4.15 -16.36 0.80
N ILE A 191 -5.18 -17.12 0.42
CA ILE A 191 -6.01 -16.89 -0.77
C ILE A 191 -7.40 -16.37 -0.38
N GLY A 192 -8.16 -15.92 -1.38
CA GLY A 192 -9.51 -15.38 -1.14
C GLY A 192 -9.49 -13.97 -0.56
N TYR A 193 -8.51 -13.15 -0.95
CA TYR A 193 -8.35 -11.77 -0.49
C TYR A 193 -9.50 -10.85 -0.93
N GLU A 194 -10.56 -10.90 -0.14
CA GLU A 194 -11.75 -10.06 -0.18
C GLU A 194 -11.88 -9.25 1.12
N LEU A 195 -12.95 -8.46 1.27
CA LEU A 195 -13.11 -7.55 2.42
C LEU A 195 -12.89 -8.20 3.80
N THR A 196 -13.41 -9.41 4.02
CA THR A 196 -13.26 -10.14 5.29
C THR A 196 -11.80 -10.49 5.57
N LEU A 197 -11.13 -11.17 4.63
CA LEU A 197 -9.71 -11.53 4.78
C LEU A 197 -8.85 -10.27 4.88
N SER A 198 -9.17 -9.26 4.08
CA SER A 198 -8.49 -7.97 4.09
C SER A 198 -8.60 -7.29 5.45
N LYS A 199 -9.74 -7.36 6.15
CA LYS A 199 -9.88 -6.85 7.53
C LYS A 199 -9.01 -7.63 8.51
N ARG A 200 -8.97 -8.97 8.39
CA ARG A 200 -8.18 -9.85 9.26
C ARG A 200 -6.68 -9.65 9.10
N MET A 201 -6.19 -9.48 7.88
CA MET A 201 -4.77 -9.25 7.61
C MET A 201 -4.29 -7.92 8.20
N LYS A 202 -5.11 -6.85 8.13
CA LYS A 202 -4.80 -5.57 8.78
C LYS A 202 -4.75 -5.68 10.31
N GLN A 203 -5.66 -6.46 10.87
CA GLN A 203 -5.72 -6.75 12.31
C GLN A 203 -4.51 -7.57 12.78
N ALA A 204 -4.04 -8.51 11.96
CA ALA A 204 -2.89 -9.37 12.22
C ALA A 204 -1.54 -8.64 12.17
N ALA A 205 -1.44 -7.65 11.28
CA ALA A 205 -0.17 -6.98 11.00
C ALA A 205 0.34 -6.18 12.20
N ASP A 206 1.58 -6.45 12.60
CA ASP A 206 2.36 -5.50 13.37
C ASP A 206 3.05 -4.52 12.42
N VAL A 207 3.57 -5.03 11.30
CA VAL A 207 4.12 -4.26 10.18
C VAL A 207 3.30 -4.51 8.93
N TRP A 208 2.83 -3.44 8.31
CA TRP A 208 2.19 -3.47 7.00
C TRP A 208 3.21 -3.05 5.93
N LEU A 209 3.73 -4.03 5.18
CA LEU A 209 4.80 -3.83 4.21
C LEU A 209 4.25 -3.41 2.84
N ASN A 210 4.75 -2.28 2.33
CA ASN A 210 4.43 -1.75 1.02
C ASN A 210 5.69 -1.32 0.26
N ASN A 211 6.09 -2.04 -0.76
CA ASN A 211 7.36 -1.75 -1.45
C ASN A 211 7.16 -1.53 -2.96
N PRO A 212 6.21 -0.69 -3.41
CA PRO A 212 6.10 -0.37 -4.82
C PRO A 212 7.35 0.34 -5.33
N ARG A 213 7.63 0.20 -6.62
CA ARG A 213 8.65 0.99 -7.30
C ARG A 213 8.17 2.43 -7.40
N VAL A 214 8.97 3.38 -6.93
CA VAL A 214 8.64 4.81 -6.95
C VAL A 214 8.78 5.35 -8.39
N PRO A 215 7.89 6.23 -8.91
CA PRO A 215 6.62 6.71 -8.36
C PRO A 215 5.39 5.99 -8.99
N ARG A 216 5.34 4.66 -8.97
CA ARG A 216 4.32 3.86 -9.69
C ARG A 216 3.06 3.61 -8.86
N GLU A 217 3.05 3.88 -7.56
CA GLU A 217 1.85 3.83 -6.74
C GLU A 217 1.21 5.23 -6.66
N ALA A 218 0.03 5.39 -7.27
CA ALA A 218 -0.68 6.67 -7.26
C ALA A 218 -1.12 7.11 -5.84
N SER A 219 -1.38 6.18 -4.93
CA SER A 219 -1.75 6.48 -3.54
C SER A 219 -1.56 5.24 -2.68
N GLY A 220 -2.55 4.33 -2.64
CA GLY A 220 -2.48 3.07 -1.93
C GLY A 220 -3.20 3.09 -0.58
N THR A 221 -4.51 2.88 -0.57
CA THR A 221 -5.35 3.06 0.63
C THR A 221 -5.29 1.95 1.67
N SER A 222 -4.73 0.78 1.32
CA SER A 222 -4.61 -0.35 2.24
C SER A 222 -3.77 -0.04 3.49
N GLY A 223 -2.71 0.75 3.35
CA GLY A 223 -1.86 1.16 4.47
C GLY A 223 -2.58 2.07 5.48
N MET A 224 -3.49 2.94 4.99
CA MET A 224 -4.32 3.79 5.84
C MET A 224 -5.17 2.93 6.79
N THR A 225 -5.82 1.92 6.23
CA THR A 225 -6.68 1.01 7.01
C THR A 225 -5.89 0.04 7.89
N ALA A 226 -4.65 -0.28 7.53
CA ALA A 226 -3.75 -1.05 8.40
C ALA A 226 -3.35 -0.23 9.63
N ALA A 227 -3.00 1.04 9.46
CA ALA A 227 -2.76 1.97 10.57
C ALA A 227 -3.99 2.11 11.49
N MET A 228 -5.20 2.16 10.93
CA MET A 228 -6.45 2.15 11.71
C MET A 228 -6.65 0.89 12.57
N ASN A 229 -5.87 -0.18 12.35
CA ASN A 229 -5.90 -1.43 13.11
C ASN A 229 -4.60 -1.66 13.91
N GLY A 230 -3.83 -0.61 14.14
CA GLY A 230 -2.60 -0.66 14.94
C GLY A 230 -1.44 -1.39 14.24
N ALA A 231 -1.39 -1.36 12.91
CA ALA A 231 -0.21 -1.79 12.17
C ALA A 231 0.69 -0.59 11.85
N VAL A 232 2.00 -0.76 12.00
CA VAL A 232 3.00 0.22 11.59
C VAL A 232 3.22 0.09 10.09
N ASN A 233 3.05 1.18 9.34
CA ASN A 233 3.37 1.15 7.91
C ASN A 233 4.88 1.14 7.72
N PHE A 234 5.36 0.23 6.86
CA PHE A 234 6.73 0.20 6.40
C PHE A 234 6.75 0.20 4.88
N SER A 235 7.28 1.27 4.27
CA SER A 235 7.11 1.47 2.83
C SER A 235 8.27 2.13 2.11
N THR A 236 8.33 1.98 0.80
CA THR A 236 9.03 2.98 -0.05
C THR A 236 8.26 4.30 -0.05
N ASN A 237 8.96 5.40 -0.37
CA ASN A 237 8.40 6.75 -0.24
C ASN A 237 7.53 7.15 -1.45
N ASP A 238 6.43 6.44 -1.65
CA ASP A 238 5.54 6.59 -2.82
C ASP A 238 4.05 6.73 -2.44
N GLY A 239 3.25 7.22 -3.37
CA GLY A 239 1.80 7.36 -3.22
C GLY A 239 1.41 8.33 -2.10
N TRP A 240 0.72 7.81 -1.07
CA TRP A 240 0.28 8.59 0.10
C TRP A 240 1.33 8.65 1.22
N ILE A 241 2.39 7.84 1.14
CA ILE A 241 3.39 7.71 2.20
C ILE A 241 4.12 9.02 2.49
N PRO A 242 4.51 9.85 1.49
CA PRO A 242 5.12 11.15 1.76
C PRO A 242 4.23 12.11 2.55
N GLU A 243 2.90 11.92 2.51
CA GLU A 243 1.92 12.76 3.21
C GLU A 243 1.66 12.27 4.65
N PHE A 244 2.12 11.06 5.00
CA PHE A 244 1.77 10.38 6.24
C PHE A 244 2.97 10.06 7.12
N ILE A 245 4.00 9.40 6.57
CA ILE A 245 5.07 8.85 7.41
C ILE A 245 6.05 9.95 7.82
N ASN A 246 6.19 10.11 9.13
CA ASN A 246 7.36 10.67 9.77
C ASN A 246 8.21 9.51 10.31
N HIS A 247 9.38 9.29 9.70
CA HIS A 247 10.21 8.10 9.92
C HIS A 247 10.51 7.89 11.42
N ALA A 248 10.32 6.66 11.90
CA ALA A 248 10.47 6.24 13.30
C ALA A 248 9.54 6.94 14.32
N ASN A 249 8.65 7.85 13.89
CA ASN A 249 7.64 8.45 14.75
C ASN A 249 6.27 7.76 14.61
N ASN A 250 5.81 7.47 13.39
CA ASN A 250 4.49 6.86 13.13
C ASN A 250 4.54 5.74 12.05
N GLY A 251 5.73 5.45 11.54
CA GLY A 251 5.96 4.50 10.46
C GLY A 251 7.44 4.46 10.10
N PHE A 252 7.79 3.55 9.20
CA PHE A 252 9.13 3.43 8.64
C PHE A 252 9.05 3.64 7.13
N VAL A 253 10.02 4.37 6.59
CA VAL A 253 10.07 4.68 5.16
C VAL A 253 11.51 4.54 4.66
N VAL A 254 11.67 3.87 3.52
CA VAL A 254 12.94 3.83 2.80
C VAL A 254 13.33 5.27 2.41
N PRO A 255 14.58 5.70 2.63
CA PRO A 255 15.02 7.04 2.25
C PRO A 255 14.77 7.32 0.77
N MET A 256 14.47 8.57 0.42
CA MET A 256 14.29 8.94 -0.99
C MET A 256 15.59 8.76 -1.75
N ALA A 257 15.52 8.06 -2.89
CA ALA A 257 16.61 7.97 -3.85
C ALA A 257 16.35 8.91 -5.04
N ASP A 258 17.39 9.12 -5.86
CA ASP A 258 17.25 9.81 -7.14
C ASP A 258 16.67 8.88 -8.22
N TYR A 259 15.40 8.52 -8.03
CA TYR A 259 14.68 7.57 -8.88
C TYR A 259 14.57 8.02 -10.35
N GLU A 260 14.84 9.30 -10.66
CA GLU A 260 14.82 9.82 -12.03
C GLU A 260 16.08 9.46 -12.81
N ASN A 261 17.21 9.34 -12.11
CA ASN A 261 18.51 9.06 -12.72
C ASN A 261 19.01 7.63 -12.48
N MET A 262 18.30 6.83 -11.67
CA MET A 262 18.63 5.43 -11.42
C MET A 262 17.97 4.48 -12.42
N THR A 263 18.69 3.44 -12.85
CA THR A 263 18.09 2.34 -13.61
C THR A 263 17.10 1.55 -12.74
N VAL A 264 16.18 0.81 -13.36
CA VAL A 264 15.23 -0.03 -12.62
C VAL A 264 15.93 -1.02 -11.69
N HIS A 265 17.06 -1.58 -12.13
CA HIS A 265 17.87 -2.50 -11.34
C HIS A 265 18.45 -1.81 -10.10
N ASP A 266 19.09 -0.65 -10.28
CA ASP A 266 19.69 0.10 -9.16
C ASP A 266 18.63 0.53 -8.14
N GLN A 267 17.44 0.89 -8.60
CA GLN A 267 16.32 1.25 -7.71
C GLN A 267 15.88 0.06 -6.87
N ASP A 268 15.77 -1.11 -7.49
CA ASP A 268 15.34 -2.31 -6.79
C ASP A 268 16.40 -2.77 -5.78
N ASP A 269 17.68 -2.73 -6.12
CA ASP A 269 18.79 -3.05 -5.20
C ASP A 269 18.86 -2.05 -4.04
N TYR A 270 18.71 -0.76 -4.33
CA TYR A 270 18.71 0.29 -3.32
C TYR A 270 17.58 0.08 -2.31
N ASP A 271 16.35 -0.11 -2.81
CA ASP A 271 15.17 -0.31 -1.97
C ASP A 271 15.29 -1.61 -1.16
N LEU A 272 15.75 -2.71 -1.78
CA LEU A 272 15.94 -4.00 -1.11
C LEU A 272 16.92 -3.90 0.05
N ASN A 273 18.08 -3.27 -0.18
CA ASN A 273 19.12 -3.11 0.84
C ASN A 273 18.63 -2.27 2.02
N HIS A 274 17.98 -1.13 1.75
CA HIS A 274 17.44 -0.29 2.80
C HIS A 274 16.27 -0.94 3.53
N ILE A 275 15.46 -1.74 2.84
CA ILE A 275 14.38 -2.49 3.47
C ILE A 275 14.94 -3.44 4.53
N TYR A 276 15.95 -4.22 4.18
CA TYR A 276 16.61 -5.12 5.12
C TYR A 276 17.33 -4.36 6.24
N ASP A 277 18.05 -3.29 5.94
CA ASP A 277 18.73 -2.48 6.95
C ASP A 277 17.75 -1.93 8.00
N ILE A 278 16.60 -1.41 7.56
CA ILE A 278 15.56 -0.90 8.46
C ILE A 278 14.93 -2.05 9.26
N LEU A 279 14.66 -3.21 8.64
CA LEU A 279 14.12 -4.37 9.34
C LEU A 279 15.07 -4.84 10.45
N GLU A 280 16.31 -5.12 10.09
CA GLU A 280 17.30 -5.76 10.96
C GLU A 280 17.83 -4.83 12.05
N LYS A 281 18.07 -3.56 11.72
CA LYS A 281 18.72 -2.60 12.64
C LYS A 281 17.74 -1.73 13.41
N GLN A 282 16.48 -1.63 12.96
CA GLN A 282 15.49 -0.75 13.58
C GLN A 282 14.22 -1.48 14.01
N ILE A 283 13.44 -2.03 13.07
CA ILE A 283 12.10 -2.56 13.35
C ILE A 283 12.17 -3.77 14.30
N MET A 284 13.01 -4.76 13.98
CA MET A 284 13.10 -5.99 14.75
C MET A 284 13.61 -5.76 16.18
N PRO A 285 14.76 -5.07 16.40
CA PRO A 285 15.20 -4.75 17.77
C PRO A 285 14.16 -3.93 18.54
N LEU A 286 13.56 -2.91 17.91
CA LEU A 286 12.59 -2.04 18.56
C LEU A 286 11.33 -2.78 19.00
N TYR A 287 10.82 -3.70 18.17
CA TYR A 287 9.65 -4.50 18.50
C TYR A 287 9.87 -5.38 19.76
N TYR A 288 11.04 -6.01 19.86
CA TYR A 288 11.32 -6.97 20.92
C TYR A 288 11.86 -6.33 22.22
N GLU A 289 12.73 -5.33 22.09
CA GLU A 289 13.46 -4.74 23.21
C GLU A 289 12.87 -3.38 23.64
N GLY A 290 12.19 -2.68 22.73
CA GLY A 290 11.66 -1.32 22.95
C GLY A 290 10.14 -1.25 22.89
N LYS A 291 9.43 -2.18 23.55
CA LYS A 291 7.97 -2.34 23.47
C LYS A 291 7.18 -1.05 23.70
N ASP A 292 7.60 -0.22 24.65
CA ASP A 292 6.92 1.04 24.95
C ASP A 292 7.04 2.04 23.80
N THR A 293 8.25 2.21 23.26
CA THR A 293 8.51 3.03 22.09
C THR A 293 7.78 2.50 20.85
N TRP A 294 7.78 1.17 20.64
CA TRP A 294 7.00 0.55 19.56
C TRP A 294 5.51 0.87 19.69
N ARG A 295 4.95 0.78 20.90
CA ARG A 295 3.55 1.12 21.17
C ARG A 295 3.26 2.59 20.88
N ASP A 296 4.18 3.49 21.20
CA ASP A 296 4.03 4.90 20.88
C ASP A 296 4.02 5.15 19.36
N ILE A 297 4.87 4.47 18.59
CA ILE A 297 4.85 4.53 17.12
C ILE A 297 3.50 4.04 16.57
N VAL A 298 3.00 2.92 17.08
CA VAL A 298 1.68 2.37 16.69
C VAL A 298 0.57 3.40 16.98
N LYS A 299 0.56 3.97 18.18
CA LYS A 299 -0.46 4.94 18.61
C LYS A 299 -0.36 6.26 17.83
N ASN A 300 0.85 6.73 17.50
CA ASN A 300 1.06 7.87 16.62
C ASN A 300 0.43 7.60 15.25
N GLY A 301 0.75 6.48 14.60
CA GLY A 301 0.16 6.10 13.32
C GLY A 301 -1.37 6.01 13.35
N MET A 302 -1.93 5.45 14.43
CA MET A 302 -3.39 5.38 14.64
C MET A 302 -4.06 6.76 14.80
N ARG A 303 -3.39 7.71 15.47
CA ARG A 303 -3.89 9.08 15.64
C ARG A 303 -3.82 9.86 14.33
N ASP A 304 -2.66 9.83 13.68
CA ASP A 304 -2.37 10.62 12.49
C ASP A 304 -3.28 10.19 11.32
N VAL A 305 -3.52 8.89 11.17
CA VAL A 305 -4.35 8.38 10.08
C VAL A 305 -5.83 8.73 10.23
N ARG A 306 -6.32 8.91 11.47
CA ARG A 306 -7.76 8.98 11.78
C ARG A 306 -8.47 10.14 11.10
N PHE A 307 -7.82 11.29 11.01
CA PHE A 307 -8.46 12.53 10.52
C PHE A 307 -8.01 12.88 9.11
N GLN A 308 -6.71 12.85 8.85
CA GLN A 308 -6.15 13.22 7.55
C GLN A 308 -6.58 12.25 6.44
N PHE A 309 -6.88 10.99 6.76
CA PHE A 309 -7.24 9.96 5.78
C PHE A 309 -8.65 9.40 5.98
N ASP A 310 -9.57 10.19 6.55
CA ASP A 310 -10.99 9.85 6.64
C ASP A 310 -11.76 10.21 5.35
N SER A 311 -12.69 9.33 4.97
CA SER A 311 -13.47 9.51 3.74
C SER A 311 -14.36 10.77 3.75
N ASN A 312 -14.76 11.29 4.92
CA ASN A 312 -15.54 12.54 4.96
C ASN A 312 -14.69 13.74 4.55
N ARG A 313 -13.40 13.77 4.95
CA ARG A 313 -12.44 14.80 4.52
C ARG A 313 -12.29 14.79 3.00
N MET A 314 -12.03 13.61 2.44
CA MET A 314 -11.90 13.44 0.98
C MET A 314 -13.17 13.87 0.24
N ALA A 315 -14.36 13.44 0.70
CA ALA A 315 -15.63 13.82 0.07
C ALA A 315 -15.87 15.34 0.12
N HIS A 316 -15.53 15.99 1.24
CA HIS A 316 -15.63 17.44 1.38
C HIS A 316 -14.68 18.18 0.43
N GLU A 317 -13.44 17.72 0.29
CA GLU A 317 -12.47 18.29 -0.67
C GLU A 317 -12.92 18.12 -2.12
N TYR A 318 -13.49 16.97 -2.49
CA TYR A 318 -14.09 16.80 -3.82
C TYR A 318 -15.21 17.82 -4.06
N TYR A 319 -16.06 18.06 -3.07
CA TYR A 319 -17.12 19.04 -3.18
C TYR A 319 -16.57 20.46 -3.35
N GLU A 320 -15.67 20.91 -2.48
CA GLU A 320 -15.17 22.28 -2.47
C GLU A 320 -14.18 22.60 -3.61
N LEU A 321 -13.33 21.64 -3.98
CA LEU A 321 -12.22 21.88 -4.91
C LEU A 321 -12.51 21.43 -6.34
N LEU A 322 -13.40 20.44 -6.54
CA LEU A 322 -13.64 19.86 -7.88
C LEU A 322 -15.04 20.14 -8.42
N TYR A 323 -16.08 20.06 -7.57
CA TYR A 323 -17.48 20.11 -8.05
C TYR A 323 -18.16 21.47 -7.94
N LYS A 324 -17.68 22.36 -7.08
CA LYS A 324 -18.15 23.74 -6.95
C LYS A 324 -17.63 24.61 -8.10
#